data_AF-A0A5N6PVZ3-F1
#
_entry.id   AF-A0A5N6PVZ3-F1
#
_cell.length_a   1.000
_cell.length_b   1.000
_cell.length_c   1.000
_cell.angle_alpha   90.00
_cell.angle_beta   90.00
_cell.angle_gamma   90.00
#
_symmetry.space_group_name_H-M   'P 1'
#
loop_
_entity.id
_entity.type
_entity.pdbx_description
1 polymer ?
#
loop_
_entity_poly.entity_id
_entity_poly.type
_entity_poly.pdbx_seq_one_letter_code
_entity_poly.pdbx_strand_id
1 'polypeptide(L)'
;MHQQKGTPDTGLWYSKDDNFSFNAYNDSDYGGCKTDAKSTTGGAQFLRERLVSWQCKKQTSVATSTCEAEYVAAASCCSQVLWIQQQMRDYG
;
A
#
# COMPACT_ATOMS: atom_id res chain seq x y z
N MET A 1 -2.16 34.16 13.14
CA MET A 1 -3.53 33.62 12.94
C MET A 1 -3.64 33.19 11.49
N HIS A 2 -3.89 31.90 11.21
CA HIS A 2 -4.60 31.37 10.04
C HIS A 2 -4.87 29.89 10.33
N GLN A 3 -6.03 29.63 10.92
CA GLN A 3 -6.59 28.29 11.11
C GLN A 3 -7.22 27.86 9.78
N GLN A 4 -6.82 26.73 9.22
CA GLN A 4 -7.67 26.02 8.27
C GLN A 4 -8.28 24.79 8.97
N LYS A 5 -9.58 24.92 9.22
CA LYS A 5 -10.51 23.89 9.66
C LYS A 5 -10.45 22.68 8.72
N GLY A 6 -9.97 21.55 9.22
CA GLY A 6 -10.24 20.21 8.71
C GLY A 6 -10.65 19.34 9.89
N THR A 7 -11.79 18.70 9.78
CA THR A 7 -12.52 17.97 10.83
C THR A 7 -11.61 17.08 11.70
N PRO A 8 -11.47 17.33 13.02
CA PRO A 8 -10.69 16.46 13.92
C PRO A 8 -11.38 15.12 14.24
N ASP A 9 -12.58 14.90 13.71
CA ASP A 9 -13.48 13.80 14.08
C ASP A 9 -13.52 12.64 13.06
N THR A 10 -12.70 12.68 12.02
CA THR A 10 -12.60 11.57 11.04
C THR A 10 -11.35 10.75 11.32
N GLY A 11 -11.20 10.31 12.57
CA GLY A 11 -10.30 9.22 12.91
C GLY A 11 -10.95 7.91 12.46
N LEU A 12 -10.26 7.13 11.63
CA LEU A 12 -10.69 5.76 11.37
C LEU A 12 -10.34 4.94 12.61
N TRP A 13 -11.30 4.86 13.55
CA TRP A 13 -11.13 4.14 14.81
C TRP A 13 -11.11 2.64 14.54
N TYR A 14 -9.93 2.05 14.70
CA TYR A 14 -9.74 0.62 14.62
C TYR A 14 -9.74 0.06 16.04
N SER A 15 -10.82 -0.61 16.42
CA SER A 15 -10.88 -1.30 17.71
C SER A 15 -9.72 -2.29 17.81
N LYS A 16 -9.00 -2.25 18.93
CA LYS A 16 -7.93 -3.17 19.34
C LYS A 16 -8.48 -4.58 19.57
N ASP A 17 -9.02 -5.17 18.52
CA ASP A 17 -9.57 -6.51 18.53
C ASP A 17 -8.48 -7.46 18.06
N ASP A 18 -8.15 -8.47 18.88
CA ASP A 18 -7.07 -9.43 18.61
C ASP A 18 -7.30 -10.25 17.31
N ASN A 19 -8.49 -10.16 16.68
CA ASN A 19 -8.79 -10.72 15.36
C ASN A 19 -8.70 -9.67 14.23
N PHE A 20 -7.53 -9.04 14.09
CA PHE A 20 -7.21 -8.14 12.98
C PHE A 20 -6.69 -8.95 11.77
N SER A 21 -7.60 -9.49 10.94
CA SER A 21 -7.22 -10.11 9.67
C SER A 21 -6.86 -9.04 8.64
N PHE A 22 -5.57 -8.81 8.43
CA PHE A 22 -5.06 -7.88 7.43
C PHE A 22 -4.56 -8.66 6.21
N ASN A 23 -5.19 -8.42 5.05
CA ASN A 23 -4.85 -9.08 3.80
C ASN A 23 -4.29 -8.04 2.83
N ALA A 24 -3.07 -8.24 2.32
CA ALA A 24 -2.50 -7.38 1.31
C ALA A 24 -2.25 -8.17 0.03
N TYR A 25 -2.76 -7.65 -1.07
CA TYR A 25 -2.54 -8.15 -2.41
C TYR A 25 -1.60 -7.20 -3.14
N ASN A 26 -0.73 -7.77 -3.94
CA ASN A 26 0.20 -7.02 -4.75
C ASN A 26 0.40 -7.73 -6.08
N ASP A 27 0.40 -6.95 -7.14
CA ASP A 27 0.56 -7.37 -8.52
C ASP A 27 1.57 -6.44 -9.21
N SER A 28 2.33 -6.95 -10.16
CA SER A 28 3.23 -6.13 -10.96
C SER A 28 3.14 -6.54 -12.40
N ASP A 29 2.82 -5.59 -13.27
CA ASP A 29 2.94 -5.81 -14.69
C ASP A 29 4.43 -5.70 -15.10
N TYR A 30 4.89 -6.63 -15.93
CA TYR A 30 6.17 -6.53 -16.62
C TYR A 30 5.90 -6.32 -18.10
N GLY A 31 6.51 -5.29 -18.69
CA GLY A 31 6.37 -5.01 -20.12
C GLY A 31 5.08 -4.29 -20.55
N GLY A 32 4.28 -3.76 -19.62
CA GLY A 32 3.07 -2.98 -19.94
C GLY A 32 3.35 -1.67 -20.70
N CYS A 33 4.58 -1.15 -20.61
CA CYS A 33 5.00 0.08 -21.29
C CYS A 33 6.23 -0.18 -22.18
N LYS A 34 6.02 -0.34 -23.49
CA LYS A 34 7.08 -0.53 -24.51
C LYS A 34 8.02 0.68 -24.64
N THR A 35 7.62 1.84 -24.11
CA THR A 35 8.35 3.11 -24.20
C THR A 35 9.36 3.32 -23.08
N ASP A 36 9.14 2.75 -21.88
CA ASP A 36 10.00 3.00 -20.71
C ASP A 36 10.56 1.72 -20.06
N ALA A 37 10.08 0.51 -20.43
CA ALA A 37 10.41 -0.76 -19.76
C ALA A 37 10.16 -0.77 -18.23
N LYS A 38 9.48 0.27 -17.70
CA LYS A 38 9.11 0.38 -16.29
C LYS A 38 7.83 -0.39 -16.03
N SER A 39 7.91 -1.29 -15.05
CA SER A 39 6.77 -2.01 -14.49
C SER A 39 5.84 -1.09 -13.72
N THR A 40 4.58 -1.46 -13.63
CA THR A 40 3.57 -0.84 -12.77
C THR A 40 3.27 -1.81 -11.65
N THR A 41 3.50 -1.37 -10.41
CA THR A 41 3.12 -2.12 -9.22
C THR A 41 1.73 -1.66 -8.78
N GLY A 42 0.79 -2.61 -8.73
CA GLY A 42 -0.52 -2.46 -8.11
C GLY A 42 -0.54 -3.14 -6.75
N GLY A 43 -1.11 -2.49 -5.75
CA GLY A 43 -1.30 -3.08 -4.42
C GLY A 43 -2.64 -2.69 -3.84
N ALA A 44 -3.28 -3.62 -3.15
CA ALA A 44 -4.53 -3.39 -2.43
C ALA A 44 -4.44 -4.00 -1.04
N GLN A 45 -4.68 -3.18 -0.02
CA GLN A 45 -4.66 -3.59 1.38
C GLN A 45 -6.09 -3.59 1.91
N PHE A 46 -6.48 -4.74 2.43
CA PHE A 46 -7.77 -4.97 3.04
C PHE A 46 -7.59 -5.18 4.53
N LEU A 47 -8.46 -4.54 5.29
CA LEU A 47 -8.70 -4.92 6.66
C LEU A 47 -10.02 -5.69 6.73
N ARG A 48 -9.95 -6.94 7.17
CA ARG A 48 -11.05 -7.90 7.04
C ARG A 48 -11.48 -7.97 5.58
N GLU A 49 -12.71 -7.57 5.28
CA GLU A 49 -13.27 -7.52 3.92
C GLU A 49 -13.38 -6.10 3.37
N ARG A 50 -12.82 -5.10 4.06
CA ARG A 50 -12.89 -3.68 3.66
C ARG A 50 -11.56 -3.22 3.10
N LEU A 51 -11.58 -2.64 1.90
CA LEU A 51 -10.41 -2.00 1.31
C LEU A 51 -10.05 -0.75 2.13
N VAL A 52 -8.86 -0.73 2.73
CA VAL A 52 -8.38 0.37 3.56
C VAL A 52 -7.37 1.24 2.83
N SER A 53 -6.60 0.66 1.91
CA SER A 53 -5.65 1.39 1.09
C SER A 53 -5.42 0.65 -0.23
N TRP A 54 -5.12 1.41 -1.27
CA TRP A 54 -4.73 0.87 -2.57
C TRP A 54 -3.67 1.79 -3.17
N GLN A 55 -2.80 1.22 -3.99
CA GLN A 55 -1.77 1.97 -4.71
C GLN A 55 -1.61 1.39 -6.11
N CYS A 56 -1.42 2.27 -7.09
CA CYS A 56 -0.93 1.92 -8.42
C CYS A 56 0.24 2.84 -8.71
N LYS A 57 1.45 2.30 -8.64
CA LYS A 57 2.69 3.08 -8.76
C LYS A 57 3.53 2.53 -9.90
N LYS A 58 3.86 3.39 -10.86
CA LYS A 58 4.90 3.09 -11.86
C LYS A 58 6.23 2.96 -11.11
N GLN A 59 6.90 1.82 -11.27
CA GLN A 59 8.22 1.60 -10.67
C GLN A 59 9.19 2.67 -11.18
N THR A 60 9.94 3.25 -10.26
CA THR A 60 10.96 4.27 -10.58
C THR A 60 12.13 3.64 -11.33
N SER A 61 12.45 2.38 -11.00
CA SER A 61 13.45 1.58 -11.69
C SER A 61 12.86 0.83 -12.88
N VAL A 62 13.69 0.62 -13.90
CA VAL A 62 13.39 -0.30 -15.01
C VAL A 62 13.64 -1.70 -14.50
N ALA A 63 12.59 -2.52 -14.38
CA ALA A 63 12.76 -3.93 -14.07
C ALA A 63 13.34 -4.61 -15.32
N THR A 64 14.40 -5.39 -15.14
CA THR A 64 15.06 -6.12 -16.24
C THR A 64 14.48 -7.52 -16.42
N SER A 65 13.61 -7.95 -15.51
CA SER A 65 12.88 -9.23 -15.55
C SER A 65 11.56 -9.14 -14.77
N THR A 66 10.66 -10.09 -15.02
CA THR A 66 9.42 -10.27 -14.23
C THR A 66 9.71 -10.50 -12.76
N CYS A 67 10.71 -11.33 -12.44
CA CYS A 67 11.12 -11.65 -11.06
C CYS A 67 11.55 -10.39 -10.28
N GLU A 68 12.32 -9.51 -10.92
CA GLU A 68 12.73 -8.23 -10.31
C GLU A 68 11.53 -7.32 -10.08
N ALA A 69 10.60 -7.24 -11.04
CA ALA A 69 9.38 -6.44 -10.90
C ALA A 69 8.51 -6.94 -9.74
N GLU A 70 8.32 -8.26 -9.61
CA GLU A 70 7.57 -8.89 -8.52
C GLU A 70 8.25 -8.66 -7.17
N TYR A 71 9.58 -8.77 -7.10
CA TYR A 71 10.33 -8.53 -5.88
C TYR A 71 10.21 -7.08 -5.38
N VAL A 72 10.36 -6.10 -6.28
CA VAL A 72 10.18 -4.67 -5.96
C VAL A 72 8.76 -4.39 -5.47
N ALA A 73 7.78 -5.03 -6.11
CA ALA A 73 6.39 -4.91 -5.75
C ALA A 73 6.12 -5.50 -4.36
N ALA A 74 6.65 -6.70 -4.07
CA ALA A 74 6.53 -7.36 -2.78
C ALA A 74 7.21 -6.55 -1.65
N ALA A 75 8.41 -6.01 -1.88
CA ALA A 75 9.12 -5.16 -0.92
C ALA A 75 8.32 -3.88 -0.60
N SER A 76 7.71 -3.28 -1.62
CA SER A 76 6.85 -2.10 -1.46
C SER A 76 5.59 -2.45 -0.66
N CYS A 77 4.96 -3.59 -0.96
CA CYS A 77 3.81 -4.10 -0.22
C CYS A 77 4.14 -4.32 1.26
N CYS A 78 5.21 -5.06 1.56
CA CYS A 78 5.66 -5.30 2.94
C CYS A 78 5.91 -4.00 3.71
N SER A 79 6.55 -3.02 3.07
CA SER A 79 6.79 -1.70 3.69
C SER A 79 5.48 -1.00 4.04
N GLN A 80 4.48 -1.07 3.17
CA GLN A 80 3.17 -0.48 3.41
C GLN A 80 2.39 -1.21 4.51
N VAL A 81 2.45 -2.54 4.54
CA VAL A 81 1.87 -3.35 5.63
C VAL A 81 2.48 -2.96 6.98
N LEU A 82 3.81 -2.90 7.06
CA LEU A 82 4.53 -2.51 8.27
C LEU A 82 4.17 -1.09 8.70
N TRP A 83 4.05 -0.15 7.77
CA TRP A 83 3.64 1.21 8.06
C TRP A 83 2.22 1.27 8.63
N ILE A 84 1.26 0.55 8.05
CA ILE A 84 -0.12 0.46 8.58
C ILE A 84 -0.11 -0.17 9.98
N GLN A 85 0.63 -1.26 10.19
CA GLN A 85 0.77 -1.89 11.50
C GLN A 85 1.36 -0.94 12.55
N GLN A 86 2.37 -0.15 12.17
CA GLN A 86 2.98 0.83 13.06
C GLN A 86 1.99 1.95 13.41
N GLN A 87 1.29 2.51 12.42
CA GLN A 87 0.25 3.52 12.65
C GLN A 87 -0.85 3.00 13.60
N MET A 88 -1.29 1.75 13.41
CA MET A 88 -2.27 1.12 14.29
C MET A 88 -1.78 0.96 15.73
N ARG A 89 -0.48 0.72 15.94
CA ARG A 89 0.12 0.65 17.29
C ARG A 89 0.26 2.04 17.94
N ASP A 90 0.57 3.06 17.15
CA ASP A 90 0.81 4.41 17.66
C ASP A 90 -0.50 5.14 18.01
N TYR A 91 -1.60 4.84 17.29
CA TYR A 91 -2.91 5.46 17.49
C TYR A 91 -3.96 4.56 18.18
N GLY A 92 -3.61 3.30 18.49
CA GLY A 92 -4.50 2.30 19.12
C GLY A 92 -4.33 2.13 20.62
#